data_AF-A0A9P9YJ80-F1
#
_entry.id   AF-A0A9P9YJ80-F1
#
_cell.length_a   1.000
_cell.length_b   1.000
_cell.length_c   1.000
_cell.angle_alpha   90.00
_cell.angle_beta   90.00
_cell.angle_gamma   90.00
#
_symmetry.space_group_name_H-M   'P 1'
#
loop_
_entity.id
_entity.type
_entity.pdbx_description
1 polymer ?
#
loop_
_entity_poly.entity_id
_entity_poly.type
_entity_poly.pdbx_seq_one_letter_code
_entity_poly.pdbx_strand_id
1 'polypeptide(L)'
;MTPVAKPTTEAEKRYNESQIATVNIVSRCFEAWKRRFPVLSYGMRIHVDTAKVVIVACAVLHNIAIQEKDPLPPKDEDSSPESFGDDEEIDDIVDASDGFHRNDFIIKYFDR
;
A
#
# COMPACT_ATOMS: atom_id res chain seq x y z
N MET A 1 6.07 -9.68 -3.01
CA MET A 1 5.77 -10.67 -1.94
C MET A 1 4.27 -10.89 -1.96
N THR A 2 3.86 -12.15 -2.09
CA THR A 2 2.45 -12.52 -2.27
C THR A 2 1.99 -13.31 -1.05
N PRO A 3 0.77 -13.08 -0.51
CA PRO A 3 0.20 -13.93 0.53
C PRO A 3 0.11 -15.39 0.08
N VAL A 4 0.23 -16.32 1.02
CA VAL A 4 0.02 -17.74 0.77
C VAL A 4 -1.47 -18.02 0.65
N ALA A 5 -1.90 -18.54 -0.49
CA ALA A 5 -3.26 -19.01 -0.70
C ALA A 5 -3.50 -20.30 0.12
N LYS A 6 -4.54 -20.31 0.97
CA LYS A 6 -4.88 -21.44 1.86
C LYS A 6 -3.71 -21.84 2.79
N PRO A 7 -3.30 -20.97 3.73
CA PRO A 7 -2.23 -21.28 4.67
C PRO A 7 -2.62 -22.48 5.53
N THR A 8 -1.78 -23.50 5.54
CA THR A 8 -2.01 -24.75 6.30
C THR A 8 -1.13 -24.82 7.54
N THR A 9 0.09 -24.29 7.45
CA THR A 9 1.05 -24.27 8.57
C THR A 9 0.92 -22.97 9.38
N GLU A 10 1.31 -23.01 10.66
CA GLU A 10 1.33 -21.82 11.51
C GLU A 10 2.33 -20.77 11.00
N ALA A 11 3.45 -21.19 10.40
CA ALA A 11 4.42 -20.29 9.78
C ALA A 11 3.79 -19.51 8.60
N GLU A 12 3.04 -20.18 7.72
CA GLU A 12 2.32 -19.52 6.62
C GLU A 12 1.26 -18.54 7.12
N LYS A 13 0.52 -18.89 8.18
CA LYS A 13 -0.47 -18.00 8.80
C LYS A 13 0.19 -16.73 9.33
N ARG A 14 1.26 -16.85 10.12
CA ARG A 14 2.01 -15.71 10.66
C ARG A 14 2.63 -14.83 9.57
N TYR A 15 3.12 -15.44 8.49
CA TYR A 15 3.58 -14.71 7.33
C TYR A 15 2.45 -13.85 6.74
N ASN A 16 1.28 -14.45 6.47
CA ASN A 16 0.13 -13.73 5.95
C ASN A 16 -0.36 -12.62 6.90
N GLU A 17 -0.43 -12.89 8.20
CA GLU A 17 -0.78 -11.88 9.22
C GLU A 17 0.18 -10.69 9.19
N SER A 18 1.49 -10.95 9.10
CA SER A 18 2.51 -9.91 9.02
C SER A 18 2.41 -9.09 7.73
N GLN A 19 2.10 -9.74 6.60
CA GLN A 19 1.83 -9.06 5.33
C GLN A 19 0.59 -8.16 5.46
N ILE A 20 -0.52 -8.68 5.98
CA ILE A 20 -1.77 -7.92 6.18
C ILE A 20 -1.53 -6.71 7.09
N ALA A 21 -0.83 -6.90 8.21
CA ALA A 21 -0.50 -5.82 9.13
C ALA A 21 0.30 -4.71 8.44
N THR A 22 1.29 -5.09 7.64
CA THR A 22 2.14 -4.14 6.88
C THR A 22 1.32 -3.40 5.83
N VAL A 23 0.53 -4.10 5.03
CA VAL A 23 -0.33 -3.51 3.98
C VAL A 23 -1.35 -2.57 4.61
N ASN A 24 -1.98 -2.94 5.72
CA ASN A 24 -2.95 -2.09 6.41
C ASN A 24 -2.35 -0.76 6.86
N ILE A 25 -1.11 -0.75 7.35
CA ILE A 25 -0.41 0.49 7.74
C ILE A 25 -0.17 1.37 6.51
N VAL A 26 0.35 0.78 5.43
CA VAL A 26 0.64 1.49 4.18
C VAL A 26 -0.64 2.05 3.54
N SER A 27 -1.70 1.24 3.45
CA SER A 27 -3.00 1.67 2.92
C SER A 27 -3.60 2.82 3.72
N ARG A 28 -3.54 2.77 5.06
CA ARG A 28 -3.99 3.87 5.92
C ARG A 28 -3.17 5.14 5.74
N CYS A 29 -1.85 5.02 5.49
CA CYS A 29 -1.00 6.16 5.18
C CYS A 29 -1.43 6.83 3.87
N PHE A 30 -1.65 6.04 2.81
CA PHE A 30 -2.12 6.56 1.53
C PHE A 30 -3.53 7.14 1.61
N GLU A 31 -4.45 6.55 2.38
CA GLU A 31 -5.78 7.14 2.63
C GLU A 31 -5.66 8.51 3.31
N ALA A 32 -4.79 8.65 4.31
CA ALA A 32 -4.56 9.92 5.00
C ALA A 32 -3.97 10.99 4.05
N TRP A 33 -3.06 10.61 3.15
CA TRP A 33 -2.51 11.51 2.13
C TRP A 33 -3.55 11.93 1.11
N LYS A 34 -4.32 10.98 0.57
CA LYS A 34 -5.39 11.23 -0.40
C LYS A 34 -6.47 12.16 0.16
N ARG A 35 -6.81 12.00 1.44
CA ARG A 35 -7.76 12.87 2.15
C ARG A 35 -7.19 14.28 2.36
N ARG A 36 -5.91 14.39 2.75
CA ARG A 36 -5.27 15.69 3.01
C ARG A 36 -4.93 16.44 1.72
N PHE A 37 -4.57 15.72 0.67
CA PHE A 37 -4.15 16.25 -0.63
C PHE A 37 -4.96 15.58 -1.74
N PRO A 38 -6.18 16.06 -2.04
CA PRO A 38 -7.06 15.43 -3.03
C PRO A 38 -6.47 15.34 -4.44
N VAL A 39 -5.45 16.14 -4.75
CA VAL A 39 -4.65 16.05 -5.98
C VAL A 39 -4.05 14.66 -6.21
N LEU A 40 -3.81 13.89 -5.15
CA LEU A 40 -3.33 12.50 -5.21
C LEU A 40 -4.44 11.48 -5.49
N SER A 41 -5.71 11.89 -5.40
CA SER A 41 -6.88 11.06 -5.67
C SER A 41 -7.45 11.30 -7.06
N TYR A 42 -7.60 12.56 -7.47
CA TYR A 42 -8.20 12.94 -8.76
C TYR A 42 -7.25 12.84 -9.96
N GLY A 43 -5.96 12.61 -9.71
CA GLY A 43 -4.93 12.65 -10.75
C GLY A 43 -4.49 14.06 -11.12
N MET A 44 -3.31 14.15 -11.74
CA MET A 44 -2.65 15.41 -12.07
C MET A 44 -2.52 15.57 -13.58
N ARG A 45 -3.07 16.65 -14.14
CA ARG A 45 -2.93 17.02 -15.57
C ARG A 45 -1.73 17.95 -15.79
N ILE A 46 -0.55 17.53 -15.31
CA ILE A 46 0.72 18.28 -15.40
C ILE A 46 1.84 17.37 -15.90
N HIS A 47 2.99 17.95 -16.27
CA HIS A 47 4.15 17.18 -16.69
C HIS A 47 4.62 16.22 -15.58
N VAL A 48 5.05 15.01 -15.96
CA VAL A 48 5.43 13.94 -15.02
C VAL A 48 6.53 14.39 -14.06
N ASP A 49 7.50 15.19 -14.52
CA ASP A 49 8.55 15.70 -13.63
C ASP A 49 8.01 16.66 -12.57
N THR A 50 7.02 17.49 -12.91
CA THR A 50 6.34 18.34 -11.94
C THR A 50 5.49 17.50 -10.98
N ALA A 51 4.82 16.47 -11.48
CA ALA A 51 4.03 15.54 -10.66
C ALA A 51 4.87 14.86 -9.56
N LYS A 52 6.10 14.42 -9.89
CA LYS A 52 7.04 13.88 -8.90
C LYS A 52 7.33 14.89 -7.79
N VAL A 53 7.60 16.15 -8.15
CA VAL A 53 7.86 17.22 -7.18
C VAL A 53 6.65 17.47 -6.30
N VAL A 54 5.44 17.47 -6.86
CA VAL A 54 4.19 17.61 -6.10
C VAL A 54 4.03 16.47 -5.08
N ILE A 55 4.26 15.22 -5.49
CA ILE A 55 4.18 14.05 -4.59
C ILE A 55 5.16 14.20 -3.41
N VAL A 56 6.40 14.59 -3.69
CA VAL A 56 7.42 14.82 -2.64
C VAL A 56 7.01 15.97 -1.72
N ALA A 57 6.50 17.08 -2.27
CA ALA A 57 6.02 18.20 -1.48
C ALA A 57 4.86 17.81 -0.56
N CYS A 58 3.90 17.01 -1.05
CA CYS A 58 2.83 16.43 -0.23
C CYS A 58 3.38 15.58 0.93
N ALA A 59 4.44 14.79 0.69
CA ALA A 59 5.10 14.01 1.73
C ALA A 59 5.69 14.87 2.85
N VAL A 60 6.43 15.93 2.46
CA VAL A 60 7.04 16.86 3.41
C VAL A 60 5.97 17.59 4.21
N LEU A 61 4.94 18.11 3.53
CA LEU A 61 3.83 18.80 4.18
C LEU A 61 3.03 17.87 5.11
N HIS A 62 2.86 16.61 4.75
CA HIS A 62 2.23 15.61 5.62
C HIS A 62 3.02 15.42 6.92
N ASN A 63 4.34 15.30 6.83
CA ASN A 63 5.20 15.13 8.00
C ASN A 63 5.15 16.36 8.92
N ILE A 64 5.13 17.56 8.34
CA ILE A 64 4.95 18.82 9.09
C ILE A 64 3.58 18.81 9.79
N ALA A 65 2.50 18.43 9.09
CA ALA A 65 1.17 18.35 9.68
C ALA A 65 1.11 17.36 10.86
N ILE A 66 1.81 16.21 10.78
CA ILE A 66 1.93 15.28 11.91
C ILE A 66 2.63 15.94 13.11
N GLN A 67 3.74 16.65 12.87
CA GLN A 67 4.50 17.33 13.93
C GLN A 67 3.66 18.40 14.63
N GLU A 68 2.90 19.17 13.86
CA GLU A 68 1.99 20.22 14.37
C GLU A 68 0.68 19.67 14.93
N LYS A 69 0.48 18.33 14.92
CA LYS A 69 -0.77 17.67 15.34
C LYS A 69 -2.01 18.21 14.61
N ASP A 70 -1.83 18.63 13.36
CA ASP A 70 -2.91 19.12 12.52
C ASP A 70 -3.86 17.96 12.19
N PRO A 71 -5.14 18.01 12.61
CA PRO A 71 -6.09 16.93 12.36
C PRO A 71 -6.21 16.66 10.86
N LEU A 72 -6.49 15.41 10.52
CA LEU A 72 -6.82 15.10 9.14
C LEU A 72 -8.17 15.73 8.78
N PRO A 73 -8.33 16.24 7.54
CA PRO A 73 -9.58 16.81 7.11
C PRO A 73 -10.72 15.77 7.15
N PRO A 74 -11.98 16.20 7.21
CA PRO A 74 -13.14 15.32 7.08
C PRO A 74 -13.04 14.43 5.84
N LYS A 75 -13.70 13.27 5.87
CA LYS A 75 -13.77 12.43 4.67
C LYS A 75 -14.77 13.10 3.72
N ASP A 76 -14.31 13.48 2.53
CA ASP A 76 -15.19 14.03 1.51
C ASP A 76 -16.12 12.90 1.02
N GLU A 77 -17.43 13.04 1.20
CA GLU A 77 -18.41 12.04 0.73
C GLU A 77 -18.48 11.98 -0.80
N ASP A 78 -18.09 13.08 -1.47
CA ASP A 78 -18.06 13.22 -2.92
C ASP A 78 -16.71 12.85 -3.55
N SER A 79 -15.71 12.43 -2.77
CA SER A 79 -14.55 11.77 -3.34
C SER A 79 -14.97 10.36 -3.75
N SER A 80 -15.65 10.25 -4.90
CA SER A 80 -15.80 8.97 -5.56
C SER A 80 -14.39 8.40 -5.71
N PRO A 81 -14.07 7.22 -5.15
CA PRO A 81 -12.85 6.57 -5.55
C PRO A 81 -12.98 6.44 -7.07
N GLU A 82 -12.10 7.10 -7.83
CA GLU A 82 -11.78 6.51 -9.11
C GLU A 82 -11.31 5.12 -8.72
N SER A 83 -12.15 4.12 -9.01
CA SER A 83 -11.67 2.77 -9.14
C SER A 83 -10.60 2.89 -10.22
N PHE A 84 -9.35 3.03 -9.80
CA PHE A 84 -8.29 2.41 -10.55
C PHE A 84 -8.81 1.00 -10.74
N GLY A 85 -9.28 0.68 -11.95
CA GLY A 85 -9.81 -0.65 -12.22
C GLY A 85 -8.79 -1.62 -11.67
N ASP A 86 -9.23 -2.53 -10.80
CA ASP A 86 -8.43 -3.66 -10.36
C ASP A 86 -8.23 -4.63 -11.56
N ASP A 87 -7.80 -4.09 -12.70
CA ASP A 87 -7.51 -4.75 -13.97
C ASP A 87 -6.00 -4.63 -14.28
N GLU A 88 -5.15 -4.52 -13.26
CA GLU A 88 -3.92 -5.29 -13.35
C GLU A 88 -4.30 -6.71 -12.97
N GLU A 89 -4.80 -7.48 -13.95
CA GLU A 89 -4.54 -8.91 -13.97
C GLU A 89 -3.02 -9.05 -13.81
N ILE A 90 -2.57 -9.29 -12.58
CA ILE A 90 -1.23 -9.77 -12.33
C ILE A 90 -1.24 -11.12 -13.02
N ASP A 91 -0.63 -11.16 -14.21
CA ASP A 91 -0.43 -12.38 -14.97
C ASP A 91 0.18 -13.40 -14.01
N ASP A 92 -0.60 -14.43 -13.68
CA ASP A 92 -0.28 -15.49 -12.72
C ASP A 92 0.79 -16.44 -13.31
N ILE A 93 1.85 -15.87 -13.89
CA ILE A 93 3.12 -16.56 -14.10
C ILE A 93 3.83 -16.55 -12.75
N VAL A 94 3.32 -17.37 -11.82
CA VAL A 94 4.12 -17.87 -10.72
C VAL A 94 5.27 -18.67 -11.33
N ASP A 95 6.39 -17.99 -11.57
CA ASP A 95 7.66 -18.64 -11.78
C ASP A 95 7.84 -19.63 -10.61
N ALA A 96 7.91 -20.92 -10.91
CA ALA A 96 8.00 -21.98 -9.90
C ALA A 96 9.16 -21.71 -8.93
N SER A 97 10.20 -21.00 -9.38
CA SER A 97 11.31 -20.48 -8.58
C SER A 97 10.87 -19.55 -7.43
N ASP A 98 9.91 -18.64 -7.64
CA ASP A 98 9.44 -17.69 -6.62
C ASP A 98 8.69 -18.40 -5.47
N GLY A 99 7.95 -19.46 -5.79
CA GLY A 99 7.29 -20.31 -4.79
C GLY A 99 8.28 -20.99 -3.83
N PHE A 100 9.42 -21.46 -4.33
CA PHE A 100 10.46 -22.08 -3.49
C PHE A 100 11.15 -21.06 -2.58
N HIS A 101 11.50 -19.87 -3.09
CA HIS A 101 12.12 -18.82 -2.28
C HIS A 101 11.19 -18.28 -1.21
N ARG A 102 9.90 -18.11 -1.52
CA ARG A 102 8.89 -17.71 -0.53
C ARG A 102 8.76 -18.76 0.58
N ASN A 103 8.71 -20.04 0.23
CA ASN A 103 8.53 -21.08 1.24
C ASN A 103 9.76 -21.23 2.15
N ASP A 104 10.97 -21.17 1.58
CA ASP A 104 12.22 -21.15 2.36
C ASP A 104 12.27 -19.94 3.33
N PHE A 105 11.86 -18.77 2.85
CA PHE A 105 11.75 -17.57 3.67
C PHE A 105 10.73 -17.73 4.81
N ILE A 106 9.55 -18.27 4.52
CA ILE A 106 8.51 -18.50 5.53
C ILE A 106 9.01 -19.44 6.61
N ILE A 107 9.59 -20.59 6.23
CA ILE A 107 10.15 -21.55 7.19
C ILE A 107 11.25 -20.89 8.03
N LYS A 108 12.19 -20.19 7.38
CA LYS A 108 13.34 -19.58 8.07
C LYS A 108 12.96 -18.50 9.08
N TYR A 109 11.93 -17.70 8.81
CA TYR A 109 11.63 -16.51 9.61
C TYR A 109 10.33 -16.59 10.42
N PHE A 110 9.40 -17.49 10.07
CA PHE A 110 8.05 -17.55 10.68
C PHE A 110 7.75 -18.86 11.43
N ASP A 111 8.63 -19.87 11.37
CA ASP A 111 8.51 -21.17 12.07
C ASP A 111 8.96 -21.14 13.55
N ARG A 112 8.86 -19.99 14.22
CA ARG A 112 9.38 -19.78 15.59
C ARG A 112 8.48 -20.25 16.74
#